data_AF-A0A920E8Z5-F1
#
_entry.id   AF-A0A920E8Z5-F1
#
_cell.length_a   1.000
_cell.length_b   1.000
_cell.length_c   1.000
_cell.angle_alpha   90.00
_cell.angle_beta   90.00
_cell.angle_gamma   90.00
#
_symmetry.space_group_name_H-M   'P 1'
#
loop_
_entity.id
_entity.type
_entity.pdbx_description
1 polymer ?
#
loop_
_entity_poly.entity_id
_entity_poly.type
_entity_poly.pdbx_seq_one_letter_code
_entity_poly.pdbx_strand_id
1 'polypeptide(L)' 'MITPGGCWSSYPPHKHDSDKLPDESALEEIYYHRLNPSQGFAFQRVFTDDGDLDETMTVHDRDTVMVPRGYHPAEHPRL' A
#
# COMPACT_ATOMS: atom_id res chain seq x y z
N MET A 1 6.86 8.37 0.47
CA MET A 1 6.88 8.56 -1.00
C MET A 1 5.94 9.72 -1.36
N ILE A 2 6.07 10.35 -2.54
CA ILE A 2 5.05 11.24 -3.13
C ILE A 2 4.54 10.60 -4.42
N THR A 3 3.23 10.46 -4.55
CA THR A 3 2.57 9.90 -5.74
C THR A 3 1.65 10.97 -6.35
N PRO A 4 1.88 11.41 -7.61
CA PRO A 4 0.99 12.34 -8.27
C PRO A 4 -0.42 11.78 -8.45
N GLY A 5 -1.42 12.67 -8.50
CA GLY A 5 -2.80 12.26 -8.78
C GLY A 5 -2.95 11.57 -10.14
N GLY A 6 -3.68 10.45 -10.15
CA GLY A 6 -3.85 9.51 -11.25
C GLY A 6 -2.74 8.46 -11.39
N CYS A 7 -1.77 8.41 -10.47
CA CYS A 7 -0.65 7.48 -10.53
C CYS A 7 -0.73 6.40 -9.43
N TRP A 8 0.00 5.30 -9.70
CA TRP A 8 0.20 4.20 -8.77
C TRP A 8 1.56 4.30 -8.09
N SER A 9 1.63 3.83 -6.85
CA SER A 9 2.83 3.60 -6.08
C SER A 9 2.83 2.20 -5.48
N SER A 10 4.01 1.78 -5.02
CA SER A 10 4.26 0.39 -4.59
C SER A 10 3.82 -0.59 -5.69
N TYR A 11 4.05 -0.18 -6.95
CA TYR A 11 3.66 -0.84 -8.17
C TYR A 11 4.86 -0.95 -9.14
N PRO A 12 5.10 -2.12 -9.79
CA PRO A 12 4.37 -3.38 -9.66
C PRO A 12 4.29 -3.89 -8.22
N PRO A 13 3.22 -4.61 -7.83
CA PRO A 13 3.04 -5.02 -6.44
C PRO A 13 4.22 -5.87 -5.97
N HIS A 14 4.69 -5.61 -4.75
CA HIS A 14 5.78 -6.37 -4.13
C HIS A 14 5.43 -6.69 -2.67
N LYS A 15 6.16 -7.64 -2.08
CA LYS A 15 6.03 -8.07 -0.69
C LYS A 15 7.41 -8.29 -0.08
N HIS A 16 7.45 -8.28 1.24
CA HIS A 16 8.63 -8.54 2.05
C HIS A 16 8.17 -9.16 3.38
N ASP A 17 7.51 -10.30 3.28
CA ASP A 17 6.84 -11.00 4.39
C ASP A 17 7.49 -12.34 4.75
N SER A 18 8.60 -12.69 4.10
CA SER A 18 9.28 -13.97 4.26
C SER A 18 10.79 -13.78 4.53
N ASP A 19 11.34 -14.52 5.49
CA ASP A 19 12.78 -14.54 5.77
C ASP A 19 13.48 -15.56 4.84
N LYS A 20 13.76 -15.13 3.60
CA LYS A 20 14.27 -16.00 2.53
C LYS A 20 15.36 -15.29 1.71
N LEU A 21 16.40 -14.80 2.38
CA LEU A 21 17.51 -14.14 1.71
C LEU A 21 18.24 -15.10 0.73
N PRO A 22 18.69 -14.60 -0.44
CA PRO A 22 18.70 -13.20 -0.88
C PRO A 22 17.42 -12.75 -1.60
N ASP A 23 16.44 -13.63 -1.79
CA ASP A 23 15.26 -13.34 -2.61
C ASP A 23 14.34 -12.33 -1.91
N GLU A 24 14.16 -12.48 -0.59
CA GLU A 24 13.21 -11.70 0.19
C GLU A 24 13.66 -11.61 1.66
N SER A 25 13.44 -10.45 2.28
CA SER A 25 13.61 -10.23 3.72
C SER A 25 12.25 -10.03 4.38
N ALA A 26 12.09 -10.48 5.63
CA ALA A 26 10.90 -10.19 6.42
C ALA A 26 10.98 -8.77 7.00
N LEU A 27 10.12 -7.87 6.52
CA LEU A 27 10.02 -6.47 6.92
C LEU A 27 8.56 -6.09 7.14
N GLU A 28 8.27 -5.47 8.29
CA GLU A 28 6.98 -4.83 8.52
C GLU A 28 6.97 -3.45 7.84
N GLU A 29 5.85 -3.06 7.24
CA GLU A 29 5.69 -1.73 6.65
C GLU A 29 4.39 -1.05 7.10
N ILE A 30 4.48 0.27 7.31
CA ILE A 30 3.37 1.12 7.71
C ILE A 30 3.33 2.32 6.78
N TYR A 31 2.16 2.60 6.21
CA TYR A 31 1.89 3.77 5.39
C TYR A 31 1.14 4.81 6.20
N TYR A 32 1.74 5.98 6.41
CA TYR A 32 1.03 7.17 6.87
C TYR A 32 0.71 8.06 5.67
N HIS A 33 -0.57 8.16 5.33
CA HIS A 33 -1.01 8.85 4.12
C HIS A 33 -1.22 10.34 4.37
N ARG A 34 -0.76 11.16 3.43
CA ARG A 34 -1.00 12.60 3.41
C ARG A 34 -1.48 13.01 2.04
N LEU A 35 -2.58 13.74 1.98
CA LEU A 35 -3.25 14.12 0.74
C LEU A 35 -3.30 15.63 0.58
N ASN A 36 -3.14 16.10 -0.66
CA ASN A 36 -3.31 17.48 -1.03
C ASN A 36 -4.10 17.56 -2.35
N PRO A 37 -5.35 18.05 -2.34
CA PRO A 37 -6.04 18.66 -1.21
C PRO A 37 -6.53 17.62 -0.17
N SER A 38 -6.66 18.02 1.11
CA SER A 38 -6.82 17.08 2.24
C SER A 38 -8.15 16.32 2.28
N GLN A 39 -9.17 16.79 1.55
CA GLN A 39 -10.44 16.08 1.39
C GLN A 39 -10.39 14.95 0.34
N GLY A 40 -9.25 14.76 -0.32
CA GLY A 40 -9.06 13.65 -1.24
C GLY A 40 -9.13 12.29 -0.56
N PHE A 41 -8.95 11.25 -1.37
CA PHE A 41 -8.77 9.88 -0.90
C PHE A 41 -7.76 9.16 -1.79
N ALA A 42 -7.28 8.01 -1.32
CA ALA A 42 -6.49 7.03 -2.07
C ALA A 42 -7.13 5.65 -1.91
N PHE A 43 -6.80 4.73 -2.80
CA PHE A 43 -7.07 3.31 -2.59
C PHE A 43 -5.75 2.60 -2.28
N GLN A 44 -5.75 1.81 -1.22
CA GLN A 44 -4.66 0.88 -0.94
C GLN A 44 -5.25 -0.51 -0.79
N ARG A 45 -4.65 -1.49 -1.47
CA ARG A 45 -5.03 -2.89 -1.35
C ARG A 45 -3.89 -3.66 -0.72
N VAL A 46 -4.19 -4.54 0.24
CA VAL A 46 -3.22 -5.47 0.83
C VAL A 46 -3.71 -6.88 0.59
N PHE A 47 -2.94 -7.70 -0.13
CA PHE A 47 -3.37 -9.04 -0.51
C PHE A 47 -2.23 -10.07 -0.57
N THR A 48 -2.55 -11.34 -0.35
CA THR A 48 -1.61 -12.47 -0.48
C THR A 48 -1.94 -13.38 -1.66
N ASP A 49 -0.96 -14.17 -2.11
CA ASP A 49 -1.14 -15.09 -3.25
C ASP A 49 -2.26 -16.11 -3.04
N ASP A 50 -2.44 -16.56 -1.79
CA ASP A 50 -3.48 -17.51 -1.37
C ASP A 50 -4.85 -16.86 -1.14
N GLY A 51 -4.93 -15.53 -1.10
CA GLY A 51 -6.16 -14.78 -0.80
C GLY A 51 -6.61 -14.80 0.66
N ASP A 52 -5.82 -15.36 1.60
CA ASP A 52 -6.15 -15.36 3.02
C ASP A 52 -6.22 -13.94 3.61
N LEU A 53 -5.51 -13.00 2.99
CA LEU A 53 -5.68 -11.57 3.16
C LEU A 53 -5.95 -10.97 1.79
N ASP A 54 -7.02 -10.20 1.65
CA ASP A 54 -7.33 -9.43 0.44
C ASP A 54 -8.29 -8.29 0.79
N GLU A 55 -7.71 -7.18 1.27
CA GLU A 55 -8.47 -6.03 1.74
C GLU A 55 -8.17 -4.82 0.87
N THR A 56 -9.22 -4.10 0.47
CA THR A 56 -9.11 -2.81 -0.21
C THR A 56 -9.70 -1.72 0.67
N MET A 57 -8.88 -0.72 0.98
CA MET A 57 -9.27 0.39 1.82
C MET A 57 -9.35 1.68 1.02
N THR A 58 -10.41 2.44 1.24
CA THR A 58 -10.43 3.88 0.95
C THR A 58 -9.70 4.59 2.07
N VAL A 59 -8.63 5.30 1.74
CA VAL A 59 -7.72 5.95 2.69
C VAL A 59 -7.84 7.47 2.55
N HIS A 60 -7.98 8.18 3.67
CA HIS A 60 -8.08 9.64 3.73
C HIS A 60 -6.81 10.30 4.29
N ASP A 61 -6.75 11.64 4.26
CA ASP A 61 -5.60 12.39 4.79
C ASP A 61 -5.38 12.05 6.27
N ARG A 62 -4.14 11.69 6.60
CA ARG A 62 -3.66 11.26 7.93
C ARG A 62 -4.08 9.87 8.38
N ASP A 63 -4.70 9.08 7.53
CA ASP A 63 -4.93 7.67 7.83
C ASP A 63 -3.61 6.88 7.81
N THR A 64 -3.60 5.79 8.57
CA THR A 64 -2.47 4.86 8.64
C THR A 64 -2.91 3.47 8.22
N VAL A 65 -2.15 2.84 7.33
CA VAL A 65 -2.34 1.45 6.90
C VAL A 65 -1.14 0.62 7.36
N MET A 66 -1.41 -0.50 8.00
CA MET A 66 -0.39 -1.50 8.34
C MET A 66 -0.38 -2.60 7.28
N VAL A 67 0.82 -3.03 6.88
CA VAL A 67 1.02 -4.14 5.96
C VAL A 67 1.71 -5.28 6.72
N PRO A 68 0.94 -6.21 7.29
CA PRO A 68 1.52 -7.32 8.05
C PRO A 68 2.14 -8.40 7.16
N ARG A 69 1.63 -8.55 5.93
CA ARG A 69 2.12 -9.47 4.89
C ARG A 69 1.50 -9.12 3.54
N GLY A 70 2.07 -9.67 2.46
CA GLY A 70 1.51 -9.59 1.13
C GLY A 70 1.85 -8.32 0.35
N TYR A 71 1.24 -8.27 -0.83
CA TYR A 71 1.35 -7.21 -1.82
C TYR A 71 0.53 -6.00 -1.42
N HIS A 72 1.10 -4.80 -1.56
CA HIS A 72 0.51 -3.58 -1.00
C HIS A 72 0.54 -2.35 -1.95
N PRO A 73 0.00 -2.43 -3.17
CA PRO A 73 -0.05 -1.29 -4.09
C PRO A 73 -1.00 -0.20 -3.60
N ALA A 74 -0.72 1.05 -3.96
CA ALA A 74 -1.58 2.19 -3.69
C ALA A 74 -1.82 3.04 -4.96
N GLU A 75 -3.05 3.52 -5.13
CA GLU A 75 -3.46 4.42 -6.20
C GLU A 75 -4.04 5.69 -5.61
N HIS A 76 -3.72 6.82 -6.23
CA HIS A 76 -4.20 8.13 -5.81
C HIS A 76 -5.04 8.72 -6.93
N PRO A 77 -6.38 8.73 -6.84
CA PRO A 77 -7.24 9.26 -7.88
C PRO A 77 -6.89 10.70 -8.25
N ARG A 78 -7.01 11.00 -9.53
CA ARG A 78 -6.94 12.39 -9.99
C ARG A 78 -8.27 13.07 -9.68
N LEU A 79 -8.24 14.09 -8.83
CA LEU A 79 -9.31 15.06 -8.68
C LEU A 79 -9.40 15.97 -9.91
#